data_AF-A0A2L2FQA0-F1
#
_entry.id   AF-A0A2L2FQA0-F1
#
_cell.length_a   1.000
_cell.length_b   1.000
_cell.length_c   1.000
_cell.angle_alpha   90.00
_cell.angle_beta   90.00
_cell.angle_gamma   90.00
#
_symmetry.space_group_name_H-M   'P 1'
#
loop_
_entity.id
_entity.type
_entity.pdbx_description
1 polymer ?
#
loop_
_entity_poly.entity_id
_entity_poly.type
_entity_poly.pdbx_seq_one_letter_code
_entity_poly.pdbx_strand_id
1 'polypeptide(L)' 'WIGWVGRAYLQAIKKLSDTEAKEIQIDLGLALPIIATGFAWPLAAIKELLSGELTAKDSEITVSPR' A
#
# COMPACT_ATOMS: atom_id res chain seq x y z
N TRP A 1 9.27 6.88 -4.91
CA TRP A 1 9.98 5.95 -4.01
C TRP A 1 9.34 5.87 -2.63
N ILE A 2 9.51 6.86 -1.73
CA ILE A 2 9.02 6.81 -0.34
C ILE A 2 7.52 6.52 -0.24
N GLY A 3 6.68 7.25 -0.98
CA GLY A 3 5.22 7.02 -0.96
C GLY A 3 4.80 5.63 -1.49
N TRP A 4 5.55 5.06 -2.43
CA TRP A 4 5.25 3.75 -3.01
C TRP A 4 5.53 2.62 -2.02
N VAL A 5 6.70 2.66 -1.37
CA VAL A 5 7.08 1.65 -0.37
C VAL A 5 6.20 1.75 0.87
N GLY A 6 5.80 2.95 1.28
CA GLY A 6 4.83 3.17 2.36
C GLY A 6 3.47 2.58 2.04
N ARG A 7 2.91 2.87 0.85
CA ARG A 7 1.64 2.27 0.39
C ARG A 7 1.74 0.75 0.33
N ALA A 8 2.83 0.21 -0.22
CA ALA A 8 3.02 -1.24 -0.34
C ALA A 8 3.08 -1.92 1.04
N TYR A 9 3.71 -1.30 2.04
CA TYR A 9 3.69 -1.79 3.42
C TYR A 9 2.28 -1.77 4.00
N LEU A 10 1.54 -0.66 3.87
CA LEU A 10 0.14 -0.54 4.33
C LEU A 10 -0.79 -1.59 3.67
N GLN A 11 -0.63 -1.82 2.36
CA GLN A 11 -1.38 -2.85 1.63
C GLN A 11 -1.02 -4.27 2.06
N ALA A 12 0.23 -4.52 2.47
CA ALA A 12 0.66 -5.80 3.00
C ALA A 12 0.07 -6.06 4.39
N ILE A 13 0.18 -5.10 5.31
CA ILE A 13 -0.33 -5.24 6.70
C ILE A 13 -1.86 -5.30 6.77
N LYS A 14 -2.58 -4.62 5.86
CA LYS A 14 -4.06 -4.65 5.76
C LYS A 14 -4.63 -6.07 5.60
N LYS A 15 -3.82 -7.03 5.11
CA LYS A 15 -4.21 -8.43 4.93
C LYS A 15 -4.00 -9.28 6.18
N LEU A 16 -3.37 -8.74 7.22
CA LEU A 16 -3.12 -9.40 8.50
C LEU A 16 -4.18 -8.98 9.54
N SER A 17 -4.40 -9.82 10.54
CA SER A 17 -5.33 -9.55 11.65
C SER A 17 -4.90 -8.36 12.50
N ASP A 18 -3.59 -8.17 12.68
CA ASP A 18 -3.03 -7.19 13.62
C ASP A 18 -2.54 -5.93 12.89
N THR A 19 -3.39 -5.39 12.01
CA THR A 19 -3.03 -4.26 11.14
C THR A 19 -2.55 -3.05 11.95
N GLU A 20 -3.33 -2.63 12.95
CA GLU A 20 -3.09 -1.42 13.75
C GLU A 20 -1.81 -1.53 14.59
N ALA A 21 -1.54 -2.72 15.15
CA ALA A 21 -0.33 -2.98 15.91
C ALA A 21 0.93 -2.90 15.03
N LYS A 22 0.85 -3.35 13.77
CA LYS A 22 1.96 -3.32 12.80
C LYS A 22 2.20 -1.95 12.16
N GLU A 23 1.28 -1.00 12.34
CA GLU A 23 1.49 0.42 12.00
C GLU A 23 2.35 1.13 13.05
N ILE A 24 2.14 0.81 14.33
CA ILE A 24 2.88 1.42 15.45
C ILE A 24 4.21 0.70 15.65
N GLN A 25 4.19 -0.62 15.68
CA GLN A 25 5.36 -1.46 15.85
C GLN A 25 5.72 -2.10 14.51
N ILE A 26 6.56 -1.38 13.76
CA ILE A 26 6.93 -1.73 12.39
C ILE A 26 7.57 -3.12 12.33
N ASP A 27 7.02 -3.96 11.48
CA ASP A 27 7.57 -5.27 11.16
C ASP A 27 8.75 -5.10 10.21
N LEU A 28 9.97 -5.14 10.77
CA LEU A 28 11.20 -4.97 10.00
C LEU A 28 11.40 -6.09 8.96
N GLY A 29 10.89 -7.30 9.21
CA GLY A 29 10.98 -8.42 8.29
C GLY A 29 10.19 -8.18 7.01
N LEU A 30 9.07 -7.46 7.10
CA LEU A 30 8.24 -7.06 5.96
C LEU A 30 8.67 -5.71 5.36
N ALA A 31 9.08 -4.75 6.19
CA ALA A 31 9.39 -3.40 5.74
C ALA A 31 10.68 -3.33 4.89
N LEU A 32 11.75 -4.00 5.33
CA LEU A 32 13.05 -3.98 4.63
C LEU A 32 12.98 -4.46 3.17
N PRO A 33 12.37 -5.62 2.85
CA PRO A 33 12.26 -6.05 1.45
C PRO A 33 11.40 -5.10 0.62
N ILE A 34 10.31 -4.55 1.19
CA ILE A 34 9.45 -3.59 0.50
C ILE A 34 10.22 -2.31 0.17
N ILE A 35 11.00 -1.78 1.12
CA ILE A 35 11.85 -0.60 0.91
C ILE A 35 12.87 -0.84 -0.21
N ALA A 36 13.49 -2.02 -0.23
CA ALA A 36 14.48 -2.41 -1.24
C ALA A 36 13.88 -2.50 -2.65
N THR A 37 12.63 -2.95 -2.79
CA THR A 37 11.94 -2.98 -4.11
C THR A 37 11.53 -1.60 -4.62
N GLY A 38 11.63 -0.56 -3.79
CA GLY A 38 11.21 0.79 -4.10
C GLY A 38 11.96 1.49 -5.24
N PHE A 39 13.09 0.97 -5.72
CA PHE A 39 13.81 1.50 -6.88
C PHE A 39 12.99 1.43 -8.18
N ALA A 40 12.25 0.33 -8.39
CA ALA A 40 11.46 0.10 -9.62
C ALA A 40 10.02 0.67 -9.53
N TRP A 41 9.78 1.60 -8.59
CA TRP A 41 8.44 2.13 -8.31
C TRP A 41 7.70 2.75 -9.51
N PRO A 42 8.34 3.44 -10.50
CA PRO A 42 7.59 4.04 -11.61
C PRO A 42 6.99 2.99 -12.54
N LEU A 43 7.72 1.90 -12.79
CA LEU A 43 7.24 0.80 -13.62
C LEU A 43 6.11 0.04 -12.94
N ALA A 44 6.24 -0.20 -11.63
CA ALA A 44 5.19 -0.81 -10.81
C ALA A 44 3.92 0.06 -10.79
N ALA A 45 4.06 1.38 -10.68
CA ALA A 45 2.94 2.31 -10.70
C ALA A 45 2.19 2.30 -12.04
N ILE A 46 2.91 2.28 -13.17
CA ILE A 46 2.29 2.19 -14.50
C ILE A 46 1.56 0.86 -14.65
N LYS A 47 2.17 -0.24 -14.20
CA LYS A 47 1.53 -1.57 -14.23
C LYS A 47 0.23 -1.59 -13.40
N GLU A 48 0.25 -1.05 -12.18
CA GLU A 48 -0.95 -0.98 -11.33
C GLU A 48 -2.01 -0.01 -11.84
N LEU A 49 -1.60 1.05 -12.55
CA LEU A 49 -2.53 1.96 -13.22
C LEU A 49 -3.26 1.23 -14.35
N LEU A 50 -2.53 0.46 -15.15
CA LEU A 50 -3.10 -0.32 -16.25
C LEU A 50 -3.95 -1.51 -15.77
N SER A 51 -3.65 -2.08 -14.59
CA SER A 51 -4.48 -3.12 -13.97
C SER A 51 -5.74 -2.57 -13.30
N GLY A 52 -5.81 -1.25 -13.06
CA GLY A 52 -6.92 -0.61 -12.35
C GLY A 52 -6.90 -0.84 -10.84
N GLU A 53 -5.82 -1.41 -10.29
CA GLU A 53 -5.66 -1.64 -8.84
C GLU A 53 -5.08 -0.43 -8.11
N LEU A 54 -4.63 0.59 -8.85
CA LEU A 54 -4.06 1.80 -8.26
C LEU A 54 -5.12 2.63 -7.51
N THR A 55 -6.36 2.62 -7.97
CA THR A 55 -7.46 3.45 -7.46
C THR A 55 -8.66 2.58 -7.08
N ALA A 56 -9.27 2.87 -5.93
CA ALA A 56 -10.57 2.29 -5.58
C ALA A 56 -11.69 2.97 -6.39
N LYS A 57 -12.81 2.28 -6.60
CA LYS A 57 -13.98 2.88 -7.25
C LYS A 57 -14.72 3.80 -6.28
N ASP A 58 -15.33 4.87 -6.79
CA ASP A 58 -16.08 5.82 -5.96
C ASP A 58 -17.20 5.15 -5.16
N SER A 59 -17.81 4.08 -5.67
CA SER A 59 -18.85 3.32 -4.98
C SER A 59 -18.36 2.51 -3.77
N GLU A 60 -17.04 2.25 -3.66
CA GLU A 60 -16.43 1.51 -2.56
C GLU A 60 -15.93 2.44 -1.44
N ILE A 61 -16.03 3.76 -1.65
CA ILE A 61 -15.58 4.78 -0.72
C ILE A 61 -16.80 5.33 0.02
N THR A 62 -16.78 5.27 1.35
CA THR A 62 -17.86 5.80 2.17
C THR A 62 -17.85 7.33 2.11
N VAL A 63 -18.95 7.91 1.60
CA VAL A 63 -19.15 9.36 1.57
C VAL A 63 -20.12 9.80 2.67
N SER A 64 -19.87 10.96 3.27
CA SER A 64 -20.80 11.55 4.22
C SER A 64 -22.06 12.06 3.50
N PRO A 65 -23.24 12.08 4.17
CA PRO A 65 -24.42 12.75 3.64
C PRO A 65 -24.11 14.20 3.28
N ARG A 66 -24.64 14.67 2.15
CA ARG A 66 -24.48 16.04 1.66
C ARG A 66 -25.52 16.98 2.25
#